data_AF-R6A6Z1-F1
#
_entry.id   AF-R6A6Z1-F1
#
_cell.length_a   1.000
_cell.length_b   1.000
_cell.length_c   1.000
_cell.angle_alpha   90.00
_cell.angle_beta   90.00
_cell.angle_gamma   90.00
#
_symmetry.space_group_name_H-M   'P 1'
#
loop_
_entity.id
_entity.type
_entity.pdbx_description
1 polymer ?
#
loop_
_entity_poly.entity_id
_entity_poly.type
_entity_poly.pdbx_seq_one_letter_code
_entity_poly.pdbx_strand_id
1 'polypeptide(L)'
;MKTKRPHNVYLSKQAFDILVCLRTLSTCKSDFIFPAKYGLNKPMATSTPNRLLELGIANAKKAGIEIEPCTIHDLRRTASTLLNEAEFNSDWIEASLAHVASGVRAVYNVADYAPQRRRMLQAWADMVDKWQKEYRLQS
;
A
#
# COMPACT_ATOMS: atom_id res chain seq x y z
N MET A 1 6.64 -5.66 12.77
CA MET A 1 8.04 -5.42 12.36
C MET A 1 8.95 -6.36 13.16
N LYS A 2 9.59 -7.33 12.51
CA LYS A 2 10.45 -8.33 13.17
C LYS A 2 11.87 -7.82 13.50
N THR A 3 12.19 -6.58 13.15
CA THR A 3 13.47 -5.93 13.47
C THR A 3 13.19 -4.50 13.93
N LYS A 4 13.85 -4.04 15.00
CA LYS A 4 13.72 -2.68 15.59
C LYS A 4 14.23 -1.55 14.68
N ARG A 5 14.41 -1.79 13.38
CA ARG A 5 14.94 -0.78 12.46
C ARG A 5 13.79 0.09 11.93
N PRO A 6 13.91 1.42 11.97
CA PRO A 6 12.94 2.30 11.34
C PRO A 6 12.89 1.98 9.84
N HIS A 7 11.69 1.76 9.31
CA HIS A 7 11.45 1.49 7.90
C HIS A 7 10.79 2.71 7.28
N ASN A 8 11.49 3.36 6.36
CA ASN A 8 10.95 4.51 5.64
C ASN A 8 10.11 4.02 4.46
N VAL A 9 8.85 4.46 4.37
CA VAL A 9 7.99 4.26 3.20
C VAL A 9 7.75 5.63 2.56
N TYR A 10 8.09 5.75 1.27
CA TYR A 10 7.90 6.99 0.53
C TYR A 10 6.47 7.05 -0.03
N LEU A 11 5.80 8.19 0.12
CA LEU A 11 4.43 8.38 -0.32
C LEU A 11 4.41 8.98 -1.73
N SER A 12 3.54 8.44 -2.58
CA SER A 12 3.11 9.14 -3.81
C SER A 12 2.17 10.30 -3.45
N LYS A 13 1.94 11.21 -4.40
CA LYS A 13 0.98 12.32 -4.25
C LYS A 13 -0.42 11.78 -3.90
N GLN A 14 -0.88 10.76 -4.61
CA GLN A 14 -2.17 10.11 -4.39
C GLN A 14 -2.29 9.54 -2.98
N ALA A 15 -1.27 8.82 -2.50
CA ALA A 15 -1.27 8.25 -1.16
C ALA A 15 -1.26 9.35 -0.09
N PHE A 16 -0.49 10.41 -0.31
CA PHE A 16 -0.46 11.56 0.58
C PHE A 16 -1.83 12.24 0.68
N ASP A 17 -2.49 12.50 -0.45
CA ASP A 17 -3.81 13.13 -0.51
C ASP A 17 -4.87 12.28 0.22
N ILE A 18 -4.84 10.97 0.04
CA ILE A 18 -5.72 10.03 0.76
C ILE A 18 -5.50 10.15 2.28
N LEU A 19 -4.25 10.16 2.74
CA LEU A 19 -3.94 10.26 4.17
C LEU A 19 -4.35 11.62 4.76
N VAL A 20 -4.17 12.71 4.02
CA VAL A 20 -4.61 14.06 4.43
C VAL A 20 -6.13 14.12 4.51
N CYS A 21 -6.84 13.56 3.53
CA CYS A 21 -8.30 13.47 3.54
C CYS A 21 -8.79 12.67 4.76
N LEU A 22 -8.22 11.48 4.99
CA LEU A 22 -8.55 10.64 6.15
C LEU A 22 -8.26 11.34 7.49
N ARG A 23 -7.16 12.09 7.58
CA ARG A 23 -6.82 12.88 8.77
C ARG A 23 -7.89 13.94 9.06
N THR A 24 -8.37 14.60 8.01
CA THR A 24 -9.42 15.63 8.08
C THR A 24 -10.75 15.02 8.53
N LEU A 25 -11.13 13.88 7.95
CA LEU A 25 -12.35 13.15 8.32
C LEU A 25 -12.32 12.63 9.76
N SER A 26 -11.13 12.28 10.27
CA SER A 26 -10.95 11.81 11.65
C SER A 26 -11.01 12.94 12.69
N THR A 27 -11.53 14.12 12.33
CA THR A 27 -11.66 15.36 13.13
C THR A 27 -10.37 15.86 13.78
N CYS A 28 -9.20 15.38 13.36
CA CYS A 28 -7.89 15.70 13.94
C CYS A 28 -7.74 15.45 15.47
N LYS A 29 -8.71 14.77 16.11
CA LYS A 29 -8.77 14.55 17.57
C LYS A 29 -8.04 13.28 18.03
N SER A 30 -7.53 12.49 17.09
CA SER A 30 -6.80 11.25 17.36
C SER A 30 -5.34 11.42 16.97
N ASP A 31 -4.42 10.76 17.67
CA ASP A 31 -3.02 10.62 17.23
C ASP A 31 -2.87 9.63 16.07
N PHE A 32 -3.90 8.83 15.77
CA PHE A 32 -3.90 7.84 14.71
C PHE A 32 -4.59 8.36 13.44
N ILE A 33 -4.07 7.97 12.27
CA ILE A 33 -4.75 8.21 10.98
C ILE A 33 -5.98 7.31 10.83
N PHE A 34 -5.89 6.09 11.38
CA PHE A 34 -6.99 5.13 11.44
C PHE A 34 -7.33 4.82 12.90
N PRO A 35 -8.16 5.65 13.55
CA PRO A 35 -8.62 5.39 14.91
C PRO A 35 -9.60 4.22 14.98
N ALA A 36 -9.68 3.58 16.14
CA ALA A 36 -10.72 2.60 16.41
C ALA A 36 -12.12 3.27 16.47
N LYS A 37 -13.15 2.54 16.00
CA LYS A 37 -14.54 3.03 15.99
C LYS A 37 -15.02 3.56 17.35
N TYR A 38 -14.60 2.91 18.45
CA TYR A 38 -15.04 3.21 19.81
C TYR A 38 -13.89 3.76 20.70
N GLY A 39 -12.93 4.48 20.11
CA GLY A 39 -11.88 5.13 20.89
C GLY A 39 -10.83 5.80 20.02
N LEU A 40 -10.80 7.13 20.08
CA LEU A 40 -9.84 7.96 19.33
C LEU A 40 -8.39 7.77 19.79
N ASN A 41 -8.17 7.20 20.98
CA ASN A 41 -6.84 6.96 21.54
C ASN A 41 -6.33 5.53 21.24
N LYS A 42 -7.04 4.76 20.42
CA LYS A 42 -6.65 3.39 20.06
C LYS A 42 -6.52 3.26 18.54
N PRO A 43 -5.53 2.51 18.05
CA PRO A 43 -5.44 2.21 16.62
C PRO A 43 -6.59 1.29 16.18
N MET A 44 -6.95 1.38 14.91
CA MET A 44 -7.84 0.44 14.23
C MET A 44 -7.40 -1.02 14.45
N ALA A 45 -8.36 -1.93 14.58
CA ALA A 45 -8.08 -3.35 14.74
C ALA A 45 -7.41 -3.94 13.49
N THR A 46 -6.51 -4.90 13.68
CA THR A 46 -5.75 -5.54 12.59
C THR A 46 -6.63 -6.30 11.60
N SER A 47 -7.82 -6.74 12.03
CA SER A 47 -8.81 -7.42 11.18
C SER A 47 -9.64 -6.46 10.33
N THR A 48 -9.74 -5.18 10.70
CA THR A 48 -10.62 -4.20 10.03
C THR A 48 -10.26 -4.02 8.55
N PRO A 49 -8.97 -3.91 8.16
CA PRO A 49 -8.60 -3.82 6.75
C PRO A 49 -9.03 -5.02 5.89
N ASN A 50 -8.95 -6.26 6.42
CA ASN A 50 -9.38 -7.45 5.67
C ASN A 50 -10.90 -7.45 5.52
N ARG A 51 -11.61 -7.06 6.59
CA ARG A 51 -13.07 -6.92 6.56
C ARG A 51 -13.54 -5.87 5.56
N LEU A 52 -12.80 -4.76 5.42
CA LEU A 52 -13.09 -3.73 4.41
C LEU A 52 -12.98 -4.31 2.99
N LEU A 53 -11.93 -5.11 2.74
CA LEU A 53 -11.71 -5.74 1.44
C LEU A 53 -12.81 -6.75 1.10
N GLU A 54 -13.22 -7.59 2.05
CA GLU A 54 -14.36 -8.50 1.89
C GLU A 54 -15.65 -7.77 1.51
N LEU A 55 -15.95 -6.65 2.18
CA LEU A 55 -17.13 -5.83 1.87
C LEU A 55 -17.02 -5.20 0.47
N GLY A 56 -15.82 -4.74 0.08
CA GLY A 56 -15.56 -4.22 -1.26
C GLY A 56 -15.79 -5.26 -2.35
N ILE A 57 -15.27 -6.47 -2.17
CA ILE A 57 -15.47 -7.61 -3.09
C ILE A 57 -16.95 -7.98 -3.17
N ALA A 58 -17.66 -8.04 -2.03
CA ALA A 58 -19.08 -8.33 -2.03
C ALA A 58 -19.91 -7.29 -2.81
N ASN A 59 -19.53 -6.01 -2.73
CA ASN A 59 -20.17 -4.94 -3.51
C ASN A 59 -19.81 -5.03 -4.99
N ALA A 60 -18.57 -5.36 -5.34
CA ALA A 60 -18.14 -5.60 -6.72
C ALA A 60 -18.92 -6.76 -7.36
N LYS A 61 -19.10 -7.87 -6.63
CA LYS A 61 -19.93 -9.01 -7.05
C LYS A 61 -21.38 -8.62 -7.34
N LYS A 62 -21.97 -7.75 -6.51
CA LYS A 62 -23.32 -7.20 -6.75
C LYS A 62 -23.39 -6.33 -8.01
N ALA A 63 -22.30 -5.66 -8.36
CA ALA A 63 -22.17 -4.88 -9.58
C ALA A 63 -21.82 -5.75 -10.81
N GLY A 64 -21.80 -7.07 -10.69
CA GLY A 64 -21.48 -8.00 -11.79
C GLY A 64 -19.97 -8.18 -12.02
N ILE A 65 -19.12 -7.68 -11.13
CA ILE A 65 -17.66 -7.83 -11.22
C ILE A 65 -17.24 -9.02 -10.38
N GLU A 66 -16.76 -10.07 -11.03
CA GLU A 66 -16.25 -11.25 -10.35
C GLU A 66 -14.80 -11.04 -9.91
N ILE A 67 -14.57 -11.03 -8.60
CA ILE A 67 -13.25 -10.91 -7.99
C ILE A 67 -13.07 -12.08 -7.03
N GLU A 68 -11.96 -12.80 -7.21
CA GLU A 68 -11.57 -13.89 -6.32
C GLU A 68 -11.34 -13.39 -4.88
N PRO A 69 -11.63 -14.21 -3.85
CA PRO A 69 -11.33 -13.84 -2.48
C PRO A 69 -9.86 -13.48 -2.30
N CYS A 70 -9.60 -12.29 -1.77
CA CYS A 70 -8.23 -11.84 -1.50
C CYS A 70 -8.14 -11.08 -0.17
N THR A 71 -6.92 -11.03 0.35
CA THR A 71 -6.55 -10.35 1.61
C THR A 71 -5.61 -9.18 1.31
N ILE A 72 -5.30 -8.37 2.33
CA ILE A 72 -4.32 -7.28 2.18
C ILE A 72 -2.93 -7.80 1.83
N HIS A 73 -2.60 -9.02 2.24
CA HIS A 73 -1.33 -9.63 1.86
C HIS A 73 -1.26 -9.85 0.35
N ASP A 74 -2.39 -10.22 -0.26
CA ASP A 74 -2.49 -10.39 -1.71
C ASP A 74 -2.34 -9.04 -2.43
N LEU A 75 -2.90 -7.94 -1.88
CA LEU A 75 -2.65 -6.60 -2.44
C LEU A 75 -1.15 -6.25 -2.49
N ARG A 76 -0.41 -6.60 -1.43
CA ARG A 76 1.05 -6.41 -1.40
C ARG A 76 1.75 -7.29 -2.44
N ARG A 77 1.32 -8.54 -2.58
CA ARG A 77 1.87 -9.47 -3.57
C ARG A 77 1.62 -8.96 -4.99
N THR A 78 0.40 -8.54 -5.30
CA THR A 78 0.01 -7.96 -6.58
C THR A 78 0.84 -6.75 -6.93
N ALA A 79 1.05 -5.82 -5.99
CA ALA A 79 1.93 -4.67 -6.20
C ALA A 79 3.37 -5.08 -6.50
N SER A 80 3.92 -6.07 -5.78
CA SER A 80 5.28 -6.58 -6.04
C SER A 80 5.40 -7.22 -7.42
N THR A 81 4.45 -8.08 -7.80
CA THR A 81 4.43 -8.74 -9.11
C THR A 81 4.38 -7.71 -10.24
N LEU A 82 3.42 -6.79 -10.19
CA LEU A 82 3.22 -5.79 -11.25
C LEU A 82 4.39 -4.80 -11.35
N LEU A 83 5.05 -4.47 -10.23
CA LEU A 83 6.27 -3.67 -10.26
C LEU A 83 7.44 -4.40 -10.89
N ASN A 84 7.57 -5.72 -10.68
CA ASN A 84 8.60 -6.52 -11.37
C ASN A 84 8.27 -6.66 -12.87
N GLU A 85 7.01 -6.84 -13.24
CA GLU A 85 6.57 -6.89 -14.64
C GLU A 85 6.75 -5.56 -15.37
N ALA A 86 6.67 -4.44 -14.65
CA ALA A 86 7.00 -3.10 -15.16
C ALA A 86 8.52 -2.81 -15.20
N GLU A 87 9.36 -3.85 -15.03
CA GLU A 87 10.83 -3.80 -15.12
C GLU A 87 11.51 -2.86 -14.11
N PHE A 88 10.86 -2.56 -12.99
CA PHE A 88 11.54 -1.85 -11.90
C PHE A 88 12.60 -2.73 -11.24
N ASN A 89 13.64 -2.10 -10.70
CA ASN A 89 14.70 -2.82 -10.02
C ASN A 89 14.15 -3.54 -8.78
N SER A 90 14.31 -4.87 -8.73
CA SER A 90 13.83 -5.72 -7.64
C SER A 90 14.38 -5.30 -6.28
N ASP A 91 15.61 -4.77 -6.19
CA ASP A 91 16.17 -4.27 -4.92
C ASP A 91 15.35 -3.08 -4.36
N TRP A 92 14.77 -2.24 -5.22
CA TRP A 92 13.92 -1.11 -4.79
C TRP A 92 12.55 -1.59 -4.31
N ILE A 93 12.01 -2.63 -4.95
CA ILE A 93 10.74 -3.25 -4.61
C ILE A 93 10.87 -3.93 -3.24
N GLU A 94 11.87 -4.81 -3.08
CA GLU A 94 12.13 -5.54 -1.84
C GLU A 94 12.43 -4.59 -0.67
N ALA A 95 13.26 -3.55 -0.91
CA ALA A 95 13.50 -2.51 0.08
C ALA A 95 12.20 -1.81 0.49
N SER A 96 11.26 -1.57 -0.45
CA SER A 96 9.97 -0.93 -0.15
C SER A 96 9.04 -1.80 0.68
N LEU A 97 9.16 -3.12 0.56
CA LEU A 97 8.40 -4.11 1.32
C LEU A 97 8.98 -4.40 2.72
N ALA A 98 10.02 -3.66 3.13
CA ALA A 98 10.79 -3.91 4.35
C ALA A 98 11.41 -5.31 4.38
N HIS A 99 11.67 -5.89 3.20
CA HIS A 99 12.38 -7.14 3.08
C HIS A 99 13.88 -6.86 3.19
N VAL A 100 14.55 -7.63 4.04
CA VAL A 100 16.00 -7.53 4.23
C VAL A 100 16.64 -8.50 3.26
N ALA A 101 17.58 -8.03 2.44
CA ALA A 101 18.40 -8.91 1.61
C ALA A 101 19.06 -9.98 2.49
N SER A 102 19.19 -11.20 1.99
CA SER A 102 19.84 -12.31 2.70
C SER A 102 21.28 -12.54 2.20
N GLY A 103 22.10 -13.20 3.01
CA GLY A 103 23.48 -13.59 2.66
C GLY A 103 24.46 -12.42 2.59
N VAL A 104 25.55 -12.60 1.84
CA VAL A 104 26.66 -11.63 1.72
C VAL A 104 26.17 -10.27 1.19
N ARG A 105 25.14 -10.27 0.34
CA ARG A 105 24.54 -9.05 -0.22
C ARG A 105 23.94 -8.13 0.84
N ALA A 106 23.47 -8.68 1.96
CA ALA A 106 22.94 -7.93 3.11
C ALA A 106 24.00 -7.10 3.84
N VAL A 107 25.26 -7.54 3.79
CA VAL A 107 26.39 -6.89 4.46
C VAL A 107 26.81 -5.62 3.69
N TYR A 108 26.71 -5.65 2.37
CA TYR A 108 27.17 -4.56 1.50
C TYR A 108 26.07 -3.60 1.04
N ASN A 109 24.81 -4.06 0.94
CA ASN A 109 23.71 -3.23 0.46
C ASN A 109 23.00 -2.49 1.61
N VAL A 110 23.60 -1.38 2.06
CA VAL A 110 23.03 -0.46 3.08
C VAL A 110 22.32 0.74 2.43
N ALA A 111 22.20 0.74 1.10
CA ALA A 111 21.58 1.85 0.38
C ALA A 111 20.05 1.86 0.61
N ASP A 112 19.51 3.02 1.00
CA ASP A 112 18.06 3.22 1.17
C ASP A 112 17.33 3.42 -0.18
N TYR A 113 18.08 3.69 -1.27
CA TYR A 113 17.53 3.98 -2.60
C TYR A 113 16.42 5.04 -2.60
N ALA A 114 16.53 6.02 -1.70
CA ALA A 114 15.48 7.01 -1.45
C ALA A 114 14.92 7.68 -2.72
N PRO A 115 15.74 8.29 -3.62
CA PRO A 115 15.20 8.94 -4.80
C PRO A 115 14.60 7.95 -5.81
N GLN A 116 15.14 6.74 -5.90
CA GLN A 116 14.63 5.70 -6.80
C GLN A 116 13.28 5.16 -6.31
N ARG A 117 13.17 4.85 -5.02
CA ARG A 117 11.93 4.38 -4.40
C ARG A 117 10.82 5.43 -4.45
N ARG A 118 11.15 6.71 -4.29
CA ARG A 118 10.18 7.82 -4.50
C ARG A 118 9.64 7.82 -5.93
N ARG A 119 10.51 7.74 -6.94
CA ARG A 119 10.09 7.70 -8.35
C ARG A 119 9.25 6.46 -8.66
N MET A 120 9.68 5.30 -8.17
CA MET A 120 8.97 4.03 -8.37
C MET A 120 7.58 4.06 -7.74
N LEU A 121 7.44 4.50 -6.49
CA LEU A 121 6.14 4.54 -5.81
C LEU A 121 5.21 5.61 -6.39
N GLN A 122 5.76 6.69 -6.95
CA GLN A 122 4.95 7.63 -7.74
C GLN A 122 4.45 6.99 -9.03
N ALA A 123 5.36 6.36 -9.81
CA ALA A 123 4.99 5.69 -11.06
C ALA A 123 3.95 4.59 -10.84
N TRP A 124 4.08 3.82 -9.75
CA TRP A 124 3.09 2.85 -9.31
C TRP A 124 1.69 3.48 -9.14
N ALA A 125 1.61 4.59 -8.42
CA ALA A 125 0.35 5.28 -8.20
C ALA A 125 -0.24 5.81 -9.52
N ASP A 126 0.61 6.32 -10.42
CA ASP A 126 0.19 6.79 -11.73
C ASP A 126 -0.33 5.65 -12.63
N MET A 127 0.25 4.44 -12.53
CA MET A 127 -0.26 3.23 -13.20
C MET A 127 -1.65 2.84 -12.69
N VAL A 128 -1.87 2.87 -11.37
CA VAL A 128 -3.18 2.57 -10.77
C VAL A 128 -4.24 3.58 -11.22
N ASP A 129 -3.92 4.87 -11.22
CA ASP A 129 -4.83 5.92 -11.70
C ASP A 129 -5.17 5.74 -13.19
N LYS A 130 -4.19 5.31 -14.00
CA LYS A 130 -4.40 5.00 -15.41
C LYS A 130 -5.39 3.84 -15.58
N TRP A 131 -5.19 2.72 -14.89
CA TRP A 131 -6.12 1.59 -14.94
C TRP A 131 -7.52 1.96 -14.46
N GLN A 132 -7.62 2.77 -13.41
CA GLN A 132 -8.92 3.26 -12.94
C GLN A 132 -9.65 4.08 -14.00
N LYS A 133 -8.94 4.96 -14.72
CA LYS A 133 -9.51 5.76 -15.82
C LYS A 133 -9.92 4.88 -16.99
N GLU A 134 -9.08 3.94 -17.39
CA GLU A 134 -9.37 3.00 -18.48
C GLU A 134 -10.62 2.16 -18.17
N TYR A 135 -10.72 1.64 -16.95
CA TYR A 135 -11.90 0.90 -16.51
C TYR A 135 -13.18 1.74 -16.57
N ARG A 136 -13.14 3.00 -16.13
CA ARG A 136 -14.29 3.92 -16.20
C ARG A 136 -14.69 4.31 -17.63
N LEU A 137 -13.78 4.25 -18.60
CA LEU A 137 -14.09 4.51 -20.01
C LEU A 137 -14.70 3.30 -20.72
N GLN A 138 -14.54 2.11 -20.14
CA GLN A 138 -15.05 0.84 -20.67
C GLN A 138 -16.36 0.39 -20.00
N SER A 139 -16.77 1.07 -18.92
CA SER A 139 -18.00 0.83 -18.15
C SER A 139 -19.08 1.84 -18.53
#